data_AF-A0A0D2XXZ7-F1
#
_entry.id   AF-A0A0D2XXZ7-F1
#
_cell.length_a   1.000
_cell.length_b   1.000
_cell.length_c   1.000
_cell.angle_alpha   90.00
_cell.angle_beta   90.00
_cell.angle_gamma   90.00
#
_symmetry.space_group_name_H-M   'P 1'
#
loop_
_entity.id
_entity.type
_entity.pdbx_description
1 polymer ?
#
loop_
_entity_poly.entity_id
_entity_poly.type
_entity_poly.pdbx_seq_one_letter_code
_entity_poly.pdbx_strand_id
1 'polypeptide(L)'
;MLGSKKTVLMIGGTGAQGAAVGIPTKRPRCSTPFDAVELAWVNTNGFAIGEKNEIYWGIRMYEIARISGVSHFQWASLPYVSKLGDFDPKYRTGHMDGKGKVADYISAQPTSPMKWTILTSCMYMETLTELLAPRQSPDDPDLTVFAAPLGNGRPPLIYLADLGRYARWVFDNPGRSNGMNLMVATESIGWECLAKTFTEVTGKKAIYKDISLDELFTSGAFPFPDRKVGHSVSMEDPTLQSYRQNFSGFWNSWKADLVKVDYAVLDDILPTRIKTLSVAYC
;
A
#
# COMPACT_ATOMS: atom_id res chain seq x y z
N MET A 1 -19.52 27.11 -21.67
CA MET A 1 -19.67 25.64 -21.65
C MET A 1 -19.12 25.15 -20.31
N LEU A 2 -19.99 24.71 -19.39
CA LEU A 2 -19.54 24.00 -18.20
C LEU A 2 -18.87 22.70 -18.66
N GLY A 3 -17.58 22.53 -18.38
CA GLY A 3 -16.87 21.29 -18.71
C GLY A 3 -17.63 20.10 -18.14
N SER A 4 -17.80 19.05 -18.95
CA SER A 4 -18.37 17.76 -18.52
C SER A 4 -17.78 17.39 -17.15
N LYS A 5 -18.62 17.25 -16.13
CA LYS A 5 -18.17 16.76 -14.82
C LYS A 5 -17.73 15.31 -15.01
N LYS A 6 -16.43 15.05 -14.92
CA LYS A 6 -15.91 13.68 -14.92
C LYS A 6 -16.42 12.95 -13.67
N THR A 7 -17.25 11.93 -13.85
CA THR A 7 -17.70 11.09 -12.74
C THR A 7 -16.61 10.06 -12.45
N VAL A 8 -16.14 10.02 -11.21
CA VAL A 8 -15.13 9.05 -10.73
C VAL A 8 -15.83 8.03 -9.84
N LEU A 9 -15.67 6.75 -10.15
CA LEU A 9 -16.03 5.68 -9.23
C LEU A 9 -14.84 5.39 -8.31
N MET A 10 -15.07 5.49 -7.00
CA MET A 10 -14.13 5.05 -5.97
C MET A 10 -14.61 3.70 -5.44
N ILE A 11 -13.87 2.63 -5.69
CA ILE A 11 -14.15 1.31 -5.11
C ILE A 11 -13.12 1.04 -4.01
N GLY A 12 -13.62 0.80 -2.78
CA GLY A 12 -12.86 0.22 -1.67
C GLY A 12 -12.45 1.17 -0.53
N GLY A 13 -11.66 0.62 0.39
CA GLY A 13 -11.08 1.30 1.57
C GLY A 13 -9.71 0.70 1.93
N THR A 14 -8.82 1.50 2.50
CA THR A 14 -7.49 1.08 3.00
C THR A 14 -7.60 0.50 4.40
N GLY A 15 -6.97 -0.67 4.67
CA GLY A 15 -6.69 -1.19 6.03
C GLY A 15 -7.88 -1.38 6.98
N ALA A 16 -8.15 -2.64 7.41
CA ALA A 16 -9.16 -3.04 8.41
C ALA A 16 -10.64 -2.65 8.18
N GLN A 17 -10.95 -1.62 7.39
CA GLN A 17 -12.28 -1.09 7.17
C GLN A 17 -12.44 -0.76 5.67
N GLY A 18 -12.92 -1.74 4.91
CA GLY A 18 -13.34 -1.53 3.53
C GLY A 18 -14.61 -2.33 3.29
N ALA A 19 -15.71 -1.63 2.95
CA ALA A 19 -16.97 -2.27 2.59
C ALA A 19 -16.82 -3.03 1.26
N ALA A 20 -17.44 -4.20 1.18
CA ALA A 20 -17.53 -4.94 -0.07
C ALA A 20 -18.36 -4.16 -1.09
N VAL A 21 -17.78 -3.77 -2.22
CA VAL A 21 -18.57 -3.41 -3.39
C VAL A 21 -19.05 -4.72 -4.00
N GLY A 22 -20.33 -5.04 -3.78
CA GLY A 22 -20.97 -6.17 -4.42
C GLY A 22 -21.05 -5.93 -5.92
N ILE A 23 -20.20 -6.60 -6.69
CA ILE A 23 -20.34 -6.70 -8.15
C ILE A 23 -21.33 -7.85 -8.42
N PRO A 24 -22.54 -7.60 -8.94
CA PRO A 24 -23.52 -8.68 -9.14
C PRO A 24 -22.98 -9.71 -10.13
N THR A 25 -22.92 -10.98 -9.73
CA THR A 25 -22.37 -12.09 -10.53
C THR A 25 -23.41 -12.83 -11.37
N LYS A 26 -24.65 -12.32 -11.51
CA LYS A 26 -25.72 -12.99 -12.29
C LYS A 26 -26.48 -12.04 -13.24
N ARG A 27 -26.46 -12.42 -14.53
CA ARG A 27 -27.31 -12.04 -15.70
C ARG A 27 -26.95 -10.76 -16.51
N PRO A 28 -27.25 -10.73 -17.84
CA PRO A 28 -26.55 -9.93 -18.85
C PRO A 28 -27.14 -8.52 -19.07
N ARG A 29 -27.77 -7.92 -18.06
CA ARG A 29 -28.42 -6.59 -18.22
C ARG A 29 -28.64 -5.85 -16.90
N CYS A 30 -27.70 -5.94 -15.96
CA CYS A 30 -27.68 -5.12 -14.76
C CYS A 30 -26.51 -4.15 -14.87
N SER A 31 -26.79 -2.84 -14.82
CA SER A 31 -25.78 -1.78 -14.88
C SER A 31 -24.72 -2.00 -13.80
N THR A 32 -23.47 -2.20 -14.19
CA THR A 32 -22.37 -2.19 -13.23
C THR A 32 -22.12 -0.76 -12.78
N PRO A 33 -21.53 -0.52 -11.59
CA PRO A 33 -21.14 0.83 -11.20
C PRO A 33 -20.21 1.51 -12.21
N PHE A 34 -19.49 0.74 -13.03
CA PHE A 34 -18.62 1.25 -14.08
C PHE A 34 -19.36 1.82 -15.29
N ASP A 35 -20.60 1.38 -15.56
CA ASP A 35 -21.41 1.91 -16.68
C ASP A 35 -21.79 3.38 -16.49
N ALA A 36 -21.70 3.89 -15.26
CA ALA A 36 -22.11 5.24 -14.89
C ALA A 36 -20.94 6.24 -14.77
N VAL A 37 -19.69 5.80 -15.04
CA VAL A 37 -18.50 6.63 -14.77
C VAL A 37 -17.52 6.67 -15.92
N GLU A 38 -16.76 7.77 -15.99
CA GLU A 38 -15.71 7.97 -17.00
C GLU A 38 -14.34 7.50 -16.48
N LEU A 39 -14.12 7.62 -15.17
CA LEU A 39 -12.86 7.32 -14.49
C LEU A 39 -13.12 6.37 -13.33
N ALA A 40 -12.17 5.49 -13.04
CA ALA A 40 -12.26 4.57 -11.91
C ALA A 40 -10.97 4.57 -11.09
N TRP A 41 -11.08 4.82 -9.79
CA TRP A 41 -10.04 4.51 -8.81
C TRP A 41 -10.46 3.28 -8.02
N VAL A 42 -9.66 2.22 -8.13
CA VAL A 42 -9.99 0.91 -7.56
C VAL A 42 -8.94 0.54 -6.53
N ASN A 43 -9.41 0.32 -5.31
CA ASN A 43 -8.64 -0.15 -4.19
C ASN A 43 -9.36 -1.34 -3.52
N THR A 44 -8.60 -2.31 -3.06
CA THR A 44 -9.12 -3.50 -2.36
C THR A 44 -8.54 -3.59 -0.97
N ASN A 45 -9.33 -4.15 -0.05
CA ASN A 45 -8.86 -4.47 1.29
C ASN A 45 -8.39 -5.95 1.34
N GLY A 46 -7.12 -6.18 1.01
CA GLY A 46 -6.51 -7.51 1.05
C GLY A 46 -6.56 -8.20 2.42
N PHE A 47 -6.62 -7.43 3.52
CA PHE A 47 -6.81 -7.99 4.87
C PHE A 47 -8.20 -8.58 5.11
N ALA A 48 -9.21 -8.09 4.37
CA ALA A 48 -10.57 -8.60 4.43
C ALA A 48 -10.76 -9.79 3.49
N ILE A 49 -10.30 -9.66 2.24
CA ILE A 49 -10.63 -10.63 1.17
C ILE A 49 -9.56 -11.70 0.94
N GLY A 50 -8.33 -11.50 1.41
CA GLY A 50 -7.21 -12.41 1.18
C GLY A 50 -6.63 -12.32 -0.23
N GLU A 51 -5.40 -12.82 -0.40
CA GLU A 51 -4.61 -12.71 -1.65
C GLU A 51 -5.36 -13.28 -2.88
N LYS A 52 -5.92 -14.49 -2.75
CA LYS A 52 -6.62 -15.18 -3.86
C LYS A 52 -7.78 -14.34 -4.41
N ASN A 53 -8.60 -13.78 -3.53
CA ASN A 53 -9.75 -12.97 -3.95
C ASN A 53 -9.33 -11.58 -4.40
N GLU A 54 -8.27 -11.00 -3.83
CA GLU A 54 -7.72 -9.74 -4.31
C GLU A 54 -7.24 -9.84 -5.77
N ILE A 55 -6.58 -10.94 -6.13
CA ILE A 55 -6.19 -11.22 -7.51
C ILE A 55 -7.42 -11.36 -8.40
N TYR A 56 -8.37 -12.24 -8.03
CA TYR A 56 -9.57 -12.49 -8.82
C TYR A 56 -10.40 -11.21 -9.04
N TRP A 57 -10.72 -10.50 -7.97
CA TRP A 57 -11.55 -9.30 -8.04
C TRP A 57 -10.83 -8.12 -8.67
N GLY A 58 -9.52 -7.96 -8.47
CA GLY A 58 -8.72 -6.94 -9.15
C GLY A 58 -8.77 -7.10 -10.67
N ILE A 59 -8.55 -8.32 -11.16
CA ILE A 59 -8.67 -8.66 -12.58
C ILE A 59 -10.10 -8.43 -13.09
N ARG A 60 -11.12 -8.96 -12.39
CA ARG A 60 -12.52 -8.78 -12.82
C ARG A 60 -12.95 -7.31 -12.84
N MET A 61 -12.51 -6.50 -11.90
CA MET A 61 -12.81 -5.07 -11.89
C MET A 61 -12.21 -4.36 -13.11
N TYR A 62 -10.97 -4.68 -13.47
CA TYR A 62 -10.34 -4.16 -14.69
C TYR A 62 -11.13 -4.59 -15.95
N GLU A 63 -11.45 -5.87 -16.08
CA GLU A 63 -12.18 -6.40 -17.23
C GLU A 63 -13.57 -5.77 -17.37
N ILE A 64 -14.30 -5.60 -16.25
CA ILE A 64 -15.61 -4.96 -16.23
C ILE A 64 -15.49 -3.47 -16.60
N ALA A 65 -14.53 -2.74 -16.03
CA ALA A 65 -14.30 -1.35 -16.39
C ALA A 65 -14.03 -1.18 -17.89
N ARG A 66 -13.23 -2.09 -18.46
CA ARG A 66 -12.89 -2.10 -19.88
C ARG A 66 -14.11 -2.27 -20.79
N ILE A 67 -14.99 -3.23 -20.49
CA ILE A 67 -16.22 -3.45 -21.29
C ILE A 67 -17.27 -2.36 -21.05
N SER A 68 -17.24 -1.70 -19.90
CA SER A 68 -18.15 -0.60 -19.54
C SER A 68 -17.74 0.75 -20.16
N GLY A 69 -16.62 0.79 -20.87
CA GLY A 69 -16.16 2.01 -21.56
C GLY A 69 -15.50 3.05 -20.65
N VAL A 70 -15.00 2.64 -19.47
CA VAL A 70 -14.17 3.52 -18.62
C VAL A 70 -12.99 4.04 -19.44
N SER A 71 -12.73 5.33 -19.36
CA SER A 71 -11.69 5.98 -20.16
C SER A 71 -10.30 5.86 -19.52
N HIS A 72 -10.24 5.79 -18.18
CA HIS A 72 -9.01 5.67 -17.41
C HIS A 72 -9.24 4.90 -16.10
N PHE A 73 -8.55 3.78 -15.95
CA PHE A 73 -8.59 2.90 -14.78
C PHE A 73 -7.33 3.08 -13.93
N GLN A 74 -7.49 3.43 -12.65
CA GLN A 74 -6.41 3.54 -11.69
C GLN A 74 -6.49 2.42 -10.65
N TRP A 75 -5.43 1.63 -10.52
CA TRP A 75 -5.33 0.55 -9.52
C TRP A 75 -4.44 0.97 -8.36
N ALA A 76 -4.96 0.89 -7.13
CA ALA A 76 -4.18 1.10 -5.91
C ALA A 76 -3.41 -0.18 -5.54
N SER A 77 -2.08 -0.10 -5.61
CA SER A 77 -1.19 -1.25 -5.50
C SER A 77 -0.19 -1.13 -4.35
N LEU A 78 0.47 -2.26 -4.07
CA LEU A 78 1.66 -2.37 -3.24
C LEU A 78 2.75 -3.11 -4.06
N PRO A 79 4.04 -2.97 -3.69
CA PRO A 79 5.13 -3.66 -4.38
C PRO A 79 4.94 -5.17 -4.39
N TYR A 80 5.25 -5.81 -5.53
CA TYR A 80 5.21 -7.27 -5.64
C TYR A 80 6.48 -7.88 -5.00
N VAL A 81 6.56 -7.88 -3.67
CA VAL A 81 7.79 -8.19 -2.93
C VAL A 81 8.29 -9.61 -3.10
N SER A 82 7.41 -10.60 -3.31
CA SER A 82 7.86 -11.94 -3.71
C SER A 82 8.65 -11.89 -5.01
N LYS A 83 8.17 -11.16 -6.04
CA LYS A 83 8.87 -11.04 -7.32
C LYS A 83 10.17 -10.24 -7.19
N LEU A 84 10.16 -9.15 -6.40
CA LEU A 84 11.36 -8.34 -6.15
C LEU A 84 12.44 -9.10 -5.37
N GLY A 85 12.03 -10.03 -4.50
CA GLY A 85 12.92 -10.89 -3.72
C GLY A 85 13.27 -12.21 -4.41
N ASP A 86 13.13 -12.29 -5.74
CA ASP A 86 13.39 -13.49 -6.55
C ASP A 86 12.65 -14.75 -6.06
N PHE A 87 11.42 -14.56 -5.59
CA PHE A 87 10.53 -15.58 -5.04
C PHE A 87 11.10 -16.36 -3.84
N ASP A 88 12.11 -15.84 -3.16
CA ASP A 88 12.56 -16.37 -1.87
C ASP A 88 11.37 -16.34 -0.88
N PRO A 89 10.94 -17.50 -0.34
CA PRO A 89 9.78 -17.59 0.54
C PRO A 89 9.82 -16.66 1.75
N LYS A 90 11.01 -16.23 2.21
CA LYS A 90 11.14 -15.35 3.38
C LYS A 90 10.55 -13.94 3.14
N TYR A 91 10.36 -13.54 1.90
CA TYR A 91 9.77 -12.24 1.51
C TYR A 91 8.27 -12.33 1.20
N ARG A 92 7.69 -13.54 1.24
CA ARG A 92 6.31 -13.78 0.82
C ARG A 92 5.31 -13.00 1.67
N THR A 93 4.58 -12.10 1.04
CA THR A 93 3.69 -11.14 1.71
C THR A 93 2.38 -11.03 0.95
N GLY A 94 1.40 -11.86 1.30
CA GLY A 94 0.18 -12.05 0.51
C GLY A 94 -0.63 -10.77 0.27
N HIS A 95 -0.72 -9.87 1.25
CA HIS A 95 -1.44 -8.60 1.09
C HIS A 95 -0.72 -7.58 0.18
N MET A 96 0.58 -7.73 -0.04
CA MET A 96 1.34 -6.92 -1.00
C MET A 96 1.39 -7.61 -2.37
N ASP A 97 1.70 -8.91 -2.36
CA ASP A 97 1.81 -9.74 -3.55
C ASP A 97 0.50 -9.83 -4.33
N GLY A 98 -0.66 -9.89 -3.64
CA GLY A 98 -1.97 -9.87 -4.28
C GLY A 98 -2.18 -8.64 -5.16
N LYS A 99 -1.91 -7.45 -4.61
CA LYS A 99 -1.95 -6.18 -5.36
C LYS A 99 -0.92 -6.11 -6.48
N GLY A 100 0.32 -6.54 -6.20
CA GLY A 100 1.41 -6.56 -7.16
C GLY A 100 1.16 -7.47 -8.37
N LYS A 101 0.51 -8.63 -8.16
CA LYS A 101 0.08 -9.52 -9.26
C LYS A 101 -0.97 -8.89 -10.16
N VAL A 102 -1.95 -8.19 -9.57
CA VAL A 102 -2.94 -7.44 -10.36
C VAL A 102 -2.28 -6.31 -11.14
N ALA A 103 -1.30 -5.62 -10.54
CA ALA A 103 -0.51 -4.60 -11.22
C ALA A 103 0.26 -5.17 -12.43
N ASP A 104 0.91 -6.33 -12.30
CA ASP A 104 1.56 -7.02 -13.44
C ASP A 104 0.54 -7.40 -14.52
N TYR A 105 -0.63 -7.94 -14.15
CA TYR A 105 -1.70 -8.24 -15.10
C TYR A 105 -2.17 -7.01 -15.87
N ILE A 106 -2.44 -5.90 -15.17
CA ILE A 106 -2.87 -4.63 -15.80
C ILE A 106 -1.78 -4.08 -16.70
N SER A 107 -0.51 -4.17 -16.28
CA SER A 107 0.64 -3.68 -17.05
C SER A 107 0.83 -4.42 -18.37
N ALA A 108 0.36 -5.66 -18.48
CA ALA A 108 0.37 -6.43 -19.71
C ALA A 108 -0.74 -6.03 -20.71
N GLN A 109 -1.67 -5.14 -20.31
CA GLN A 109 -2.80 -4.75 -21.15
C GLN A 109 -2.48 -3.52 -22.02
N PRO A 110 -3.11 -3.39 -23.20
CA PRO A 110 -2.93 -2.20 -24.03
C PRO A 110 -3.50 -0.95 -23.34
N THR A 111 -2.79 0.16 -23.48
CA THR A 111 -3.13 1.48 -22.92
C THR A 111 -4.25 2.23 -23.67
N SER A 112 -4.92 1.54 -24.61
CA SER A 112 -6.03 2.01 -25.45
C SER A 112 -6.99 0.86 -25.78
N PRO A 113 -8.31 1.08 -25.95
CA PRO A 113 -9.06 2.33 -25.74
C PRO A 113 -9.13 2.88 -24.30
N MET A 114 -8.98 2.03 -23.28
CA MET A 114 -8.96 2.46 -21.88
C MET A 114 -7.52 2.64 -21.41
N LYS A 115 -7.23 3.84 -20.89
CA LYS A 115 -5.96 4.12 -20.22
C LYS A 115 -5.89 3.40 -18.89
N TRP A 116 -4.70 3.07 -18.44
CA TRP A 116 -4.52 2.55 -17.09
C TRP A 116 -3.32 3.19 -16.40
N THR A 117 -3.39 3.28 -15.08
CA THR A 117 -2.28 3.69 -14.23
C THR A 117 -2.31 2.86 -12.96
N ILE A 118 -1.17 2.37 -12.52
CA ILE A 118 -1.01 1.71 -11.23
C ILE A 118 -0.38 2.73 -10.28
N LEU A 119 -1.03 2.99 -9.15
CA LEU A 119 -0.50 3.81 -8.08
C LEU A 119 -0.01 2.88 -6.97
N THR A 120 1.30 2.63 -6.95
CA THR A 120 1.94 1.75 -5.96
C THR A 120 2.39 2.59 -4.76
N SER A 121 1.96 2.21 -3.56
CA SER A 121 2.32 2.91 -2.31
C SER A 121 3.21 2.05 -1.40
N CYS A 122 3.63 2.61 -0.27
CA CYS A 122 4.41 1.93 0.75
C CYS A 122 3.78 2.14 2.14
N MET A 123 4.55 1.92 3.21
CA MET A 123 4.07 2.15 4.58
C MET A 123 3.60 3.58 4.79
N TYR A 124 2.44 3.75 5.42
CA TYR A 124 1.88 5.07 5.68
C TYR A 124 2.55 5.68 6.90
N MET A 125 2.92 6.95 6.82
CA MET A 125 3.52 7.67 7.95
C MET A 125 2.57 7.69 9.16
N GLU A 126 1.26 7.67 8.92
CA GLU A 126 0.20 7.61 9.91
C GLU A 126 0.30 6.35 10.79
N THR A 127 0.89 5.26 10.29
CA THR A 127 1.13 4.06 11.11
C THR A 127 2.09 4.31 12.26
N LEU A 128 2.91 5.38 12.21
CA LEU A 128 3.78 5.83 13.31
C LEU A 128 2.99 6.42 14.50
N THR A 129 1.68 6.60 14.35
CA THR A 129 0.76 6.93 15.46
C THR A 129 -0.17 5.77 15.84
N GLU A 130 -0.02 4.63 15.18
CA GLU A 130 -0.86 3.45 15.34
C GLU A 130 0.00 2.20 15.60
N LEU A 131 0.02 1.24 14.66
CA LEU A 131 0.73 -0.04 14.80
C LEU A 131 2.24 0.12 15.04
N LEU A 132 2.85 1.15 14.45
CA LEU A 132 4.28 1.45 14.54
C LEU A 132 4.56 2.59 15.53
N ALA A 133 3.58 2.96 16.35
CA ALA A 133 3.78 3.97 17.37
C ALA A 133 4.90 3.56 18.33
N PRO A 134 5.84 4.46 18.64
CA PRO A 134 6.87 4.16 19.62
C PRO A 134 6.24 4.02 21.02
N ARG A 135 6.90 3.24 21.87
CA ARG A 135 6.44 2.99 23.24
C ARG A 135 7.45 3.51 24.24
N GLN A 136 7.02 3.90 25.44
CA GLN A 136 7.97 4.22 26.49
C GLN A 136 8.77 2.97 26.89
N SER A 137 10.04 3.16 27.21
CA SER A 137 10.87 2.09 27.75
C SER A 137 10.32 1.65 29.10
N PRO A 138 10.20 0.34 29.37
CA PRO A 138 9.87 -0.16 30.70
C PRO A 138 10.88 0.26 31.77
N ASP A 139 12.13 0.49 31.37
CA ASP A 139 13.26 0.78 32.27
C ASP A 139 13.52 2.29 32.44
N ASP A 140 13.02 3.12 31.52
CA ASP A 140 13.18 4.59 31.55
C ASP A 140 11.92 5.26 30.98
N PRO A 141 11.04 5.83 31.81
CA PRO A 141 9.78 6.43 31.36
C PRO A 141 9.96 7.71 30.53
N ASP A 142 11.17 8.31 30.52
CA ASP A 142 11.49 9.47 29.68
C ASP A 142 12.06 9.05 28.31
N LEU A 143 12.28 7.75 28.09
CA LEU A 143 12.84 7.20 26.85
C LEU A 143 11.76 6.58 25.97
N THR A 144 11.55 7.18 24.80
CA THR A 144 10.66 6.68 23.76
C THR A 144 11.39 5.69 22.83
N VAL A 145 10.85 4.49 22.63
CA VAL A 145 11.50 3.42 21.85
C VAL A 145 10.70 3.14 20.58
N PHE A 146 11.32 3.40 19.44
CA PHE A 146 10.88 2.92 18.13
C PHE A 146 11.41 1.51 17.94
N ALA A 147 10.57 0.48 18.08
CA ALA A 147 10.97 -0.92 17.94
C ALA A 147 10.44 -1.50 16.62
N ALA A 148 11.34 -1.99 15.77
CA ALA A 148 10.97 -2.63 14.50
C ALA A 148 12.07 -3.61 14.05
N PRO A 149 11.72 -4.72 13.37
CA PRO A 149 12.68 -5.72 12.89
C PRO A 149 13.32 -5.31 11.55
N LEU A 150 13.99 -4.16 11.51
CA LEU A 150 14.46 -3.55 10.27
C LEU A 150 15.98 -3.60 10.08
N GLY A 151 16.76 -3.93 11.11
CA GLY A 151 18.22 -3.77 11.06
C GLY A 151 18.61 -2.39 10.53
N ASN A 152 19.39 -2.37 9.44
CA ASN A 152 19.83 -1.15 8.75
C ASN A 152 18.96 -0.79 7.52
N GLY A 153 17.84 -1.47 7.31
CA GLY A 153 16.93 -1.19 6.19
C GLY A 153 16.36 0.22 6.26
N ARG A 154 16.05 0.79 5.09
CA ARG A 154 15.53 2.14 4.90
C ARG A 154 14.21 2.10 4.11
N PRO A 155 13.14 1.51 4.67
CA PRO A 155 11.93 1.35 3.91
C PRO A 155 11.27 2.70 3.57
N PRO A 156 10.63 2.80 2.39
CA PRO A 156 9.91 4.00 2.01
C PRO A 156 8.66 4.20 2.88
N LEU A 157 8.43 5.44 3.30
CA LEU A 157 7.22 5.92 3.95
C LEU A 157 6.49 6.90 3.05
N ILE A 158 5.15 6.90 3.05
CA ILE A 158 4.32 7.86 2.31
C ILE A 158 3.36 8.58 3.25
N TYR A 159 3.26 9.91 3.09
CA TYR A 159 2.24 10.72 3.74
C TYR A 159 0.90 10.55 3.00
N LEU A 160 -0.18 10.18 3.69
CA LEU A 160 -1.45 9.85 3.02
C LEU A 160 -2.05 11.02 2.24
N ALA A 161 -1.87 12.27 2.71
CA ALA A 161 -2.35 13.43 1.97
C ALA A 161 -1.67 13.54 0.60
N ASP A 162 -0.36 13.28 0.52
CA ASP A 162 0.37 13.26 -0.76
C ASP A 162 -0.01 12.05 -1.62
N LEU A 163 -0.26 10.88 -1.03
CA LEU A 163 -0.83 9.74 -1.78
C LEU A 163 -2.13 10.13 -2.50
N GLY A 164 -3.02 10.84 -1.82
CA GLY A 164 -4.26 11.37 -2.42
C GLY A 164 -3.99 12.39 -3.53
N ARG A 165 -2.97 13.24 -3.38
CA ARG A 165 -2.56 14.20 -4.42
C ARG A 165 -1.99 13.49 -5.66
N TYR A 166 -1.20 12.44 -5.50
CA TYR A 166 -0.76 11.59 -6.62
C TYR A 166 -1.91 10.87 -7.29
N ALA A 167 -2.85 10.33 -6.51
CA ALA A 167 -4.05 9.69 -7.06
C ALA A 167 -4.81 10.66 -7.97
N ARG A 168 -5.04 11.90 -7.50
CA ARG A 168 -5.64 12.96 -8.31
C ARG A 168 -4.81 13.33 -9.54
N TRP A 169 -3.49 13.51 -9.38
CA TRP A 169 -2.60 13.91 -10.47
C TRP A 169 -2.71 13.01 -11.69
N VAL A 170 -2.87 11.70 -11.48
CA VAL A 170 -3.05 10.71 -12.55
C VAL A 170 -4.24 11.06 -13.46
N PHE A 171 -5.39 11.42 -12.90
CA PHE A 171 -6.57 11.77 -13.71
C PHE A 171 -6.50 13.18 -14.31
N ASP A 172 -5.75 14.08 -13.67
CA ASP A 172 -5.49 15.42 -14.18
C ASP A 172 -4.47 15.40 -15.35
N ASN A 173 -3.65 14.33 -15.47
CA ASN A 173 -2.56 14.22 -16.45
C ASN A 173 -2.59 12.90 -17.27
N PRO A 174 -3.71 12.55 -17.92
CA PRO A 174 -3.89 11.23 -18.54
C PRO A 174 -2.93 10.95 -19.70
N GLY A 175 -2.34 11.97 -20.33
CA GLY A 175 -1.31 11.79 -21.36
C GLY A 175 0.04 11.34 -20.77
N ARG A 176 0.36 11.81 -19.55
CA ARG A 176 1.61 11.48 -18.85
C ARG A 176 1.49 10.22 -18.02
N SER A 177 0.33 9.98 -17.40
CA SER A 177 0.14 8.89 -16.44
C SER A 177 -0.24 7.55 -17.07
N ASN A 178 -0.64 7.54 -18.33
CA ASN A 178 -1.08 6.32 -19.03
C ASN A 178 0.06 5.32 -19.15
N GLY A 179 -0.19 4.06 -18.78
CA GLY A 179 0.81 3.01 -18.81
C GLY A 179 1.83 3.06 -17.68
N MET A 180 1.69 3.97 -16.70
CA MET A 180 2.62 4.06 -15.58
C MET A 180 2.28 3.07 -14.47
N ASN A 181 3.32 2.48 -13.88
CA ASN A 181 3.30 2.00 -12.51
C ASN A 181 4.10 2.97 -11.64
N LEU A 182 3.39 3.89 -11.00
CA LEU A 182 3.96 4.99 -10.22
C LEU A 182 4.12 4.55 -8.76
N MET A 183 5.36 4.28 -8.35
CA MET A 183 5.73 4.04 -6.95
C MET A 183 5.90 5.38 -6.23
N VAL A 184 5.05 5.65 -5.22
CA VAL A 184 5.07 6.91 -4.47
C VAL A 184 5.58 6.71 -3.04
N ALA A 185 6.42 7.64 -2.60
CA ALA A 185 6.89 7.74 -1.22
C ALA A 185 7.22 9.21 -0.89
N THR A 186 7.18 9.54 0.39
CA THR A 186 7.78 10.74 0.96
C THR A 186 9.31 10.57 0.98
N GLU A 187 9.80 9.51 1.64
CA GLU A 187 11.23 9.28 1.88
C GLU A 187 11.51 7.82 2.24
N SER A 188 12.72 7.35 1.92
CA SER A 188 13.30 6.08 2.36
C SER A 188 14.19 6.35 3.56
N ILE A 189 13.69 6.04 4.76
CA ILE A 189 14.30 6.46 6.03
C ILE A 189 14.68 5.25 6.87
N GLY A 190 15.87 5.29 7.46
CA GLY A 190 16.28 4.31 8.47
C GLY A 190 15.63 4.63 9.82
N TRP A 191 15.26 3.60 10.59
CA TRP A 191 14.55 3.82 11.86
C TRP A 191 15.35 4.57 12.92
N GLU A 192 16.69 4.49 12.88
CA GLU A 192 17.56 5.32 13.73
C GLU A 192 17.40 6.82 13.40
N CYS A 193 17.37 7.17 12.11
CA CYS A 193 17.13 8.55 11.68
C CYS A 193 15.71 9.01 12.06
N LEU A 194 14.72 8.11 11.99
CA LEU A 194 13.36 8.39 12.44
C LEU A 194 13.31 8.73 13.94
N ALA A 195 13.97 7.94 14.79
CA ALA A 195 14.02 8.20 16.23
C ALA A 195 14.77 9.51 16.54
N LYS A 196 15.89 9.77 15.86
CA LYS A 196 16.63 11.02 15.98
C LYS A 196 15.78 12.23 15.60
N THR A 197 15.09 12.16 14.46
CA THR A 197 14.16 13.18 13.98
C THR A 197 13.07 13.46 15.01
N PHE A 198 12.49 12.41 15.60
CA PHE A 198 11.49 12.56 16.65
C PHE A 198 12.05 13.32 17.86
N THR A 199 13.27 13.01 18.30
CA THR A 199 13.93 13.75 19.39
C THR A 199 14.17 15.21 19.07
N GLU A 200 14.66 15.51 17.86
CA GLU A 200 14.94 16.90 17.45
C GLU A 200 13.65 17.73 17.39
N VAL A 201 12.57 17.19 16.84
CA VAL A 201 11.31 17.92 16.67
C VAL A 201 10.53 18.05 17.97
N THR A 202 10.56 17.03 18.84
CA THR A 202 9.72 16.99 20.05
C THR A 202 10.44 17.34 21.35
N GLY A 203 11.78 17.32 21.35
CA GLY A 203 12.60 17.42 22.55
C GLY A 203 12.59 16.17 23.45
N LYS A 204 11.84 15.12 23.10
CA LYS A 204 11.75 13.87 23.88
C LYS A 204 12.83 12.89 23.46
N LYS A 205 13.52 12.26 24.42
CA LYS A 205 14.54 11.25 24.12
C LYS A 205 13.90 10.07 23.38
N ALA A 206 14.49 9.68 22.26
CA ALA A 206 14.05 8.51 21.52
C ALA A 206 15.23 7.72 20.95
N ILE A 207 15.03 6.40 20.88
CA ILE A 207 15.98 5.48 20.25
C ILE A 207 15.25 4.53 19.29
N TYR A 208 16.02 3.99 18.35
CA TYR A 208 15.63 2.81 17.60
C TYR A 208 16.15 1.56 18.29
N LYS A 209 15.27 0.55 18.44
CA LYS A 209 15.64 -0.80 18.85
C LYS A 209 15.30 -1.77 17.72
N ASP A 210 16.34 -2.34 17.08
CA ASP A 210 16.14 -3.49 16.19
C ASP A 210 15.72 -4.69 17.05
N ILE A 211 14.56 -5.27 16.73
CA ILE A 211 14.01 -6.43 17.44
C ILE A 211 13.92 -7.63 16.49
N SER A 212 13.97 -8.83 17.01
CA SER A 212 13.66 -10.02 16.21
C SER A 212 12.16 -10.08 15.84
N LEU A 213 11.83 -10.87 14.81
CA LEU A 213 10.44 -11.18 14.48
C LEU A 213 9.72 -11.87 15.66
N ASP A 214 10.43 -12.73 16.40
CA ASP A 214 9.86 -13.42 17.57
C ASP A 214 9.52 -12.43 18.68
N GLU A 215 10.41 -11.48 18.99
CA GLU A 215 10.13 -10.37 19.90
C GLU A 215 8.93 -9.52 19.43
N LEU A 216 8.85 -9.21 18.14
CA LEU A 216 7.71 -8.46 17.58
C LEU A 216 6.37 -9.17 17.85
N PHE A 217 6.27 -10.46 17.51
CA PHE A 217 5.01 -11.21 17.65
C PHE A 217 4.68 -11.58 19.09
N THR A 218 5.64 -11.54 20.01
CA THR A 218 5.40 -11.71 21.46
C THR A 218 5.11 -10.39 22.17
N SER A 219 5.46 -9.24 21.58
CA SER A 219 5.26 -7.90 22.17
C SER A 219 3.79 -7.46 22.32
N GLY A 220 2.84 -8.22 21.78
CA GLY A 220 1.42 -7.83 21.72
C GLY A 220 1.08 -6.84 20.61
N ALA A 221 2.05 -6.39 19.79
CA ALA A 221 1.79 -5.55 18.61
C ALA A 221 0.80 -6.20 17.62
N PHE A 222 0.81 -7.53 17.54
CA PHE A 222 -0.21 -8.32 16.86
C PHE A 222 -0.92 -9.17 17.92
N PRO A 223 -2.12 -8.79 18.40
CA PRO A 223 -2.81 -9.54 19.46
C PRO A 223 -3.15 -10.99 19.08
N PHE A 224 -3.33 -11.27 17.78
CA PHE A 224 -3.66 -12.60 17.26
C PHE A 224 -2.76 -12.96 16.07
N PRO A 225 -1.46 -13.20 16.30
CA PRO A 225 -0.48 -13.35 15.22
C PRO A 225 -0.75 -14.59 14.36
N ASP A 226 -1.36 -15.63 14.92
CA ASP A 226 -1.63 -16.89 14.19
C ASP A 226 -3.00 -16.91 13.50
N ARG A 227 -3.82 -15.86 13.67
CA ARG A 227 -5.07 -15.69 12.93
C ARG A 227 -4.79 -15.47 11.44
N LYS A 228 -5.67 -15.99 10.58
CA LYS A 228 -5.58 -15.80 9.13
C LYS A 228 -5.87 -14.34 8.71
N VAL A 229 -5.09 -13.85 7.75
CA VAL A 229 -5.38 -12.65 6.96
C VAL A 229 -6.48 -13.01 5.95
N GLY A 230 -7.52 -12.19 5.80
CA GLY A 230 -8.74 -12.54 5.06
C GLY A 230 -9.94 -12.74 5.99
N HIS A 231 -10.21 -11.79 6.89
CA HIS A 231 -11.22 -11.99 7.94
C HIS A 231 -12.67 -12.09 7.44
N SER A 232 -12.93 -11.79 6.17
CA SER A 232 -14.24 -11.87 5.52
C SER A 232 -14.41 -13.10 4.62
N VAL A 233 -13.44 -14.00 4.60
CA VAL A 233 -13.50 -15.28 3.86
C VAL A 233 -13.53 -16.45 4.83
N SER A 234 -13.76 -17.67 4.31
CA SER A 234 -13.71 -18.88 5.12
C SER A 234 -12.38 -18.98 5.85
N MET A 235 -12.41 -19.13 7.17
CA MET A 235 -11.19 -19.30 7.98
C MET A 235 -10.46 -20.61 7.64
N GLU A 236 -11.17 -21.57 7.05
CA GLU A 236 -10.64 -22.85 6.58
C GLU A 236 -9.99 -22.76 5.19
N ASP A 237 -9.96 -21.58 4.55
CA ASP A 237 -9.31 -21.43 3.24
C ASP A 237 -7.78 -21.64 3.38
N PRO A 238 -7.23 -22.73 2.83
CA PRO A 238 -5.82 -23.08 3.02
C PRO A 238 -4.87 -22.11 2.30
N THR A 239 -5.39 -21.24 1.44
CA THR A 239 -4.59 -20.25 0.71
C THR A 239 -4.23 -19.02 1.55
N LEU A 240 -4.82 -18.86 2.74
CA LEU A 240 -4.58 -17.70 3.61
C LEU A 240 -3.32 -17.87 4.46
N GLN A 241 -2.50 -16.81 4.50
CA GLN A 241 -1.41 -16.67 5.47
C GLN A 241 -1.96 -16.25 6.83
N SER A 242 -1.29 -16.65 7.91
CA SER A 242 -1.48 -16.00 9.21
C SER A 242 -0.90 -14.58 9.20
N TYR A 243 -1.31 -13.73 10.15
CA TYR A 243 -0.67 -12.42 10.36
C TYR A 243 0.84 -12.58 10.55
N ARG A 244 1.28 -13.59 11.30
CA ARG A 244 2.69 -13.94 11.51
C ARG A 244 3.39 -14.20 10.18
N GLN A 245 2.87 -15.12 9.37
CA GLN A 245 3.47 -15.44 8.07
C GLN A 245 3.54 -14.22 7.14
N ASN A 246 2.44 -13.47 7.05
CA ASN A 246 2.34 -12.32 6.16
C ASN A 246 3.24 -11.15 6.61
N PHE A 247 3.26 -10.82 7.91
CA PHE A 247 4.08 -9.72 8.42
C PHE A 247 5.55 -10.09 8.59
N SER A 248 5.91 -11.37 8.74
CA SER A 248 7.31 -11.80 8.63
C SER A 248 7.88 -11.48 7.25
N GLY A 249 7.13 -11.81 6.18
CA GLY A 249 7.49 -11.44 4.81
C GLY A 249 7.66 -9.93 4.64
N PHE A 250 6.66 -9.18 5.10
CA PHE A 250 6.63 -7.71 5.02
C PHE A 250 7.88 -7.08 5.64
N TRP A 251 8.21 -7.46 6.86
CA TRP A 251 9.37 -6.91 7.56
C TRP A 251 10.69 -7.32 6.92
N ASN A 252 10.81 -8.57 6.48
CA ASN A 252 12.00 -9.04 5.76
C ASN A 252 12.21 -8.27 4.46
N SER A 253 11.13 -7.98 3.71
CA SER A 253 11.20 -7.22 2.46
C SER A 253 11.65 -5.77 2.67
N TRP A 254 11.18 -5.14 3.75
CA TRP A 254 11.60 -3.79 4.13
C TRP A 254 13.02 -3.75 4.67
N LYS A 255 13.41 -4.72 5.51
CA LYS A 255 14.78 -4.88 5.99
C LYS A 255 15.80 -5.08 4.87
N ALA A 256 15.38 -5.71 3.77
CA ALA A 256 16.23 -5.98 2.61
C ALA A 256 16.24 -4.87 1.54
N ASP A 257 15.52 -3.75 1.74
CA ASP A 257 15.47 -2.62 0.81
C ASP A 257 15.14 -3.00 -0.64
N LEU A 258 14.22 -3.98 -0.81
CA LEU A 258 13.85 -4.52 -2.12
C LEU A 258 13.15 -3.49 -3.01
N VAL A 259 12.48 -2.50 -2.42
CA VAL A 259 11.67 -1.52 -3.13
C VAL A 259 12.49 -0.26 -3.41
N LYS A 260 12.54 0.15 -4.68
CA LYS A 260 13.20 1.39 -5.11
C LYS A 260 12.15 2.42 -5.50
N VAL A 261 12.43 3.68 -5.20
CA VAL A 261 11.55 4.83 -5.49
C VAL A 261 12.33 5.83 -6.33
N ASP A 262 11.72 6.30 -7.42
CA ASP A 262 12.29 7.37 -8.24
C ASP A 262 11.82 8.73 -7.72
N TYR A 263 12.57 9.30 -6.78
CA TYR A 263 12.23 10.58 -6.16
C TYR A 263 12.29 11.76 -7.14
N ALA A 264 13.06 11.68 -8.22
CA ALA A 264 13.12 12.74 -9.21
C ALA A 264 11.80 12.84 -9.98
N VAL A 265 11.21 11.69 -10.35
CA VAL A 265 9.86 11.63 -10.94
C VAL A 265 8.81 12.18 -9.97
N LEU A 266 8.91 11.84 -8.68
CA LEU A 266 7.98 12.35 -7.65
C LEU A 266 8.08 13.87 -7.47
N ASP A 267 9.29 14.41 -7.46
CA ASP A 267 9.55 15.85 -7.38
C ASP A 267 9.06 16.61 -8.62
N ASP A 268 9.13 16.01 -9.80
CA ASP A 268 8.57 16.62 -11.02
C ASP A 268 7.04 16.58 -11.04
N ILE A 269 6.43 15.47 -10.63
CA ILE A 269 4.98 15.28 -10.59
C ILE A 269 4.33 16.20 -9.54
N LEU A 270 4.93 16.25 -8.34
CA LEU A 270 4.41 17.01 -7.21
C LEU A 270 5.55 17.77 -6.51
N PRO A 271 6.00 18.91 -7.07
CA PRO A 271 7.12 19.68 -6.51
C PRO A 271 6.91 20.14 -5.07
N THR A 272 5.65 20.24 -4.66
CA THR A 272 5.18 20.66 -3.34
C THR A 272 4.79 19.48 -2.43
N ARG A 273 5.23 18.26 -2.74
CA ARG A 273 5.11 17.12 -1.83
C ARG A 273 5.97 17.33 -0.58
N ILE A 274 5.64 16.65 0.50
CA ILE A 274 6.57 16.47 1.61
C ILE A 274 7.70 15.56 1.11
N LYS A 275 8.96 16.02 1.30
CA LYS A 275 10.15 15.34 0.79
C LYS A 275 10.91 14.55 1.83
N THR A 276 10.77 14.91 3.10
CA THR A 276 11.50 14.29 4.20
C THR A 276 10.71 14.44 5.49
N LEU A 277 10.91 13.47 6.39
CA LEU A 277 10.51 13.56 7.78
C LEU A 277 11.48 14.42 8.60
N SER A 278 12.73 14.48 8.16
CA SER A 278 13.83 15.02 8.94
C SER A 278 14.04 16.52 8.73
N VAL A 279 14.51 17.18 9.78
CA VAL A 279 15.03 18.55 9.75
C VAL A 279 16.54 18.60 9.46
N ALA A 280 17.25 17.49 9.58
CA ALA A 280 18.69 17.36 9.33
C ALA A 280 19.03 16.08 8.55
N TYR A 281 20.04 16.11 7.68
CA TYR A 281 20.41 14.95 6.86
C TYR A 281 20.78 13.72 7.73
N CYS A 282 20.03 12.62 7.54
CA CYS A 282 20.42 11.24 7.81
C CYS A 282 19.84 10.31 6.69
#